data_AF-A0A2M9D367-F1
#
_entry.id   AF-A0A2M9D367-F1
#
_cell.length_a   1.000
_cell.length_b   1.000
_cell.length_c   1.000
_cell.angle_alpha   90.00
_cell.angle_beta   90.00
_cell.angle_gamma   90.00
#
_symmetry.space_group_name_H-M   'P 1'
#
loop_
_entity.id
_entity.type
_entity.pdbx_description
1 polymer ?
#
loop_
_entity_poly.entity_id
_entity_poly.type
_entity_poly.pdbx_seq_one_letter_code
_entity_poly.pdbx_strand_id
1 'polypeptide(L)'
;MYRRSVVLLVVAVLSLAGCSSYVGIQDDNQPPQEHPQVEGENSEDPQPAESEVSSGWRCIWDPTYNDDWHDDYVCSNGTAIDRPYLIPEDSFVESWEIEAAAAAYEDSLNR
;
A
#
# COMPACT_ATOMS: atom_id res chain seq x y z
N MET A 1 -49.72 -13.15 2.28
CA MET A 1 -49.93 -12.68 0.88
C MET A 1 -48.61 -12.13 0.37
N TYR A 2 -47.91 -12.90 -0.47
CA TYR A 2 -46.63 -12.52 -1.07
C TYR A 2 -46.86 -11.47 -2.16
N ARG A 3 -46.24 -10.29 -2.03
CA ARG A 3 -46.14 -9.34 -3.14
C ARG A 3 -44.74 -9.43 -3.74
N ARG A 4 -44.72 -9.95 -4.96
CA ARG A 4 -43.58 -10.08 -5.85
C ARG A 4 -43.38 -8.77 -6.63
N SER A 5 -42.12 -8.54 -7.01
CA SER A 5 -41.68 -7.75 -8.18
C SER A 5 -41.76 -6.22 -8.01
N VAL A 6 -40.84 -5.41 -8.54
CA VAL A 6 -40.02 -5.50 -9.75
C VAL A 6 -38.69 -4.75 -9.50
N VAL A 7 -37.56 -5.37 -9.87
CA VAL A 7 -36.24 -4.72 -9.97
C VAL A 7 -36.22 -3.91 -11.27
N LEU A 8 -36.02 -2.59 -11.20
CA LEU A 8 -35.76 -1.75 -12.37
C LEU A 8 -34.26 -1.44 -12.45
N LEU A 9 -33.60 -2.18 -13.35
CA LEU A 9 -32.24 -1.95 -13.85
C LEU A 9 -32.24 -0.69 -14.71
N VAL A 10 -31.53 0.37 -14.28
CA VAL A 10 -31.25 1.53 -15.12
C VAL A 10 -29.84 1.38 -15.67
N VAL A 11 -29.77 1.18 -16.99
CA VAL A 11 -28.53 1.01 -17.76
C VAL A 11 -27.85 2.37 -17.91
N ALA A 12 -26.59 2.45 -17.48
CA ALA A 12 -25.72 3.61 -17.67
C ALA A 12 -25.26 3.73 -19.13
N VAL A 13 -25.41 4.91 -19.72
CA VAL A 13 -24.89 5.24 -21.06
C VAL A 13 -23.55 5.97 -20.87
N LEU A 14 -22.44 5.26 -21.07
CA LEU A 14 -21.11 5.88 -21.19
C LEU A 14 -20.94 6.41 -22.62
N SER A 15 -20.92 7.73 -22.76
CA SER A 15 -20.55 8.41 -24.00
C SER A 15 -19.03 8.47 -24.14
N LEU A 16 -18.47 7.59 -24.95
CA LEU A 16 -17.08 7.62 -25.41
C LEU A 16 -16.91 8.78 -26.42
N ALA A 17 -16.28 9.87 -26.00
CA ALA A 17 -15.68 10.84 -26.92
C ALA A 17 -14.24 10.40 -27.20
N GLY A 18 -13.99 9.93 -28.42
CA GLY A 18 -12.65 9.59 -28.89
C GLY A 18 -11.81 10.81 -29.25
N CYS A 19 -10.51 10.59 -29.40
CA CYS A 19 -9.73 11.02 -30.57
C CYS A 19 -8.29 10.47 -30.52
N SER A 20 -7.94 9.70 -31.55
CA SER A 20 -6.73 9.83 -32.37
C SER A 20 -5.35 9.72 -31.72
N SER A 21 -4.58 8.70 -32.12
CA SER A 21 -3.38 8.92 -32.94
C SER A 21 -2.92 7.62 -33.61
N TYR A 22 -2.94 7.67 -34.94
CA TYR A 22 -1.97 7.15 -35.91
C TYR A 22 -1.15 5.89 -35.57
N VAL A 23 -1.42 4.81 -36.33
CA VAL A 23 -0.53 3.66 -36.50
C VAL A 23 0.65 4.07 -37.38
N GLY A 24 1.85 4.11 -36.81
CA GLY A 24 3.11 4.10 -37.57
C GLY A 24 3.78 2.75 -37.38
N ILE A 25 3.63 1.85 -38.35
CA ILE A 25 4.53 0.71 -38.50
C ILE A 25 5.78 1.26 -39.17
N GLN A 26 6.91 1.24 -38.47
CA GLN A 26 8.23 1.44 -39.07
C GLN A 26 9.14 0.32 -38.57
N ASP A 27 9.25 -0.70 -39.42
CA ASP A 27 10.29 -1.72 -39.39
C ASP A 27 11.56 -1.09 -39.99
N ASP A 28 12.67 -1.14 -39.26
CA ASP A 28 14.01 -1.23 -39.83
C ASP A 28 15.04 -1.45 -38.71
N ASN A 29 15.53 -2.69 -38.64
CA ASN A 29 16.76 -3.18 -37.99
C ASN A 29 17.78 -2.10 -37.57
N GLN A 30 17.69 -1.59 -36.35
CA GLN A 30 18.80 -0.90 -35.68
C GLN A 30 19.46 -1.88 -34.69
N PRO A 31 20.75 -2.21 -34.83
CA PRO A 31 21.43 -3.04 -33.84
C PRO A 31 21.37 -2.37 -32.46
N PRO A 32 21.33 -3.14 -31.36
CA PRO A 32 21.29 -2.58 -30.01
C PRO A 32 22.48 -1.64 -29.84
N GLN A 33 22.20 -0.36 -29.59
CA GLN A 33 23.22 0.55 -29.07
C GLN A 33 23.56 0.04 -27.68
N GLU A 34 24.80 -0.40 -27.51
CA GLU A 34 25.37 -0.72 -26.21
C GLU A 34 25.14 0.49 -25.30
N HIS A 35 24.31 0.34 -24.28
CA HIS A 35 24.22 1.35 -23.24
C HIS A 35 25.60 1.40 -22.56
N PRO A 36 26.28 2.57 -22.53
CA PRO A 36 27.43 2.74 -21.67
C PRO A 36 26.99 2.42 -20.24
N GLN A 37 27.72 1.54 -19.58
CA GLN A 37 27.54 1.25 -18.16
C GLN A 37 27.67 2.57 -17.40
N VAL A 38 26.54 3.09 -16.90
CA VAL A 38 26.56 4.07 -15.82
C VAL A 38 26.75 3.25 -14.56
N GLU A 39 28.02 2.96 -14.26
CA GLU A 39 28.44 2.72 -12.89
C GLU A 39 28.20 4.03 -12.11
N GLY A 40 27.43 3.92 -11.03
CA GLY A 40 27.39 4.95 -9.99
C GLY A 40 26.23 5.93 -10.09
N GLU A 41 25.03 5.47 -9.75
CA GLU A 41 24.17 6.28 -8.90
C GLU A 41 23.84 5.43 -7.69
N ASN A 42 24.54 5.72 -6.60
CA ASN A 42 24.08 5.39 -5.27
C ASN A 42 22.71 6.03 -5.15
N SER A 43 21.65 5.27 -5.41
CA SER A 43 20.32 5.64 -4.94
C SER A 43 20.34 5.45 -3.44
N GLU A 44 21.02 6.38 -2.74
CA GLU A 44 20.56 6.79 -1.42
C GLU A 44 19.13 7.25 -1.62
N ASP A 45 18.20 6.29 -1.54
CA ASP A 45 16.83 6.54 -1.16
C ASP A 45 16.93 7.56 0.00
N PRO A 46 16.36 8.75 -0.13
CA PRO A 46 16.33 9.67 0.99
C PRO A 46 15.59 8.96 2.11
N GLN A 47 16.31 8.29 3.01
CA GLN A 47 15.77 7.84 4.28
C GLN A 47 15.09 9.09 4.84
N PRO A 48 13.75 9.09 4.99
CA PRO A 48 13.06 10.20 5.60
C PRO A 48 13.79 10.48 6.89
N ALA A 49 14.29 11.70 7.07
CA ALA A 49 15.02 12.07 8.27
C ALA A 49 14.17 11.73 9.49
N GLU A 50 14.46 10.60 10.14
CA GLU A 50 13.84 10.20 11.38
C GLU A 50 14.28 11.19 12.44
N SER A 51 13.41 12.12 12.80
CA SER A 51 13.27 12.71 14.14
C SER A 51 12.57 14.06 14.08
N GLU A 52 11.45 14.13 13.36
CA GLU A 52 10.37 14.89 13.97
C GLU A 52 9.93 14.06 15.17
N VAL A 53 10.29 14.51 16.37
CA VAL A 53 9.81 13.93 17.63
C VAL A 53 8.30 14.10 17.60
N SER A 54 7.61 13.13 17.01
CA SER A 54 6.16 13.04 17.01
C SER A 54 5.77 12.97 18.47
N SER A 55 5.02 13.96 18.96
CA SER A 55 4.47 13.93 20.31
C SER A 55 3.37 12.87 20.35
N GLY A 56 3.76 11.61 20.50
CA GLY A 56 2.85 10.47 20.49
C GLY A 56 3.49 9.22 19.89
N TRP A 57 2.92 8.08 20.24
CA TRP A 57 3.19 6.81 19.56
C TRP A 57 2.64 6.87 18.15
N ARG A 58 3.40 6.32 17.21
CA ARG A 58 2.99 6.12 15.83
C ARG A 58 3.35 4.71 15.40
N CYS A 59 2.39 4.02 14.82
CA CYS A 59 2.54 2.68 14.27
C CYS A 59 2.74 2.77 12.75
N ILE A 60 3.75 2.06 12.26
CA ILE A 60 4.08 1.95 10.85
C ILE A 60 4.12 0.48 10.44
N TRP A 61 3.72 0.22 9.19
CA TRP A 61 3.92 -1.07 8.57
C TRP A 61 5.42 -1.31 8.37
N ASP A 62 5.97 -2.28 9.08
CA ASP A 62 7.37 -2.71 9.03
C ASP A 62 7.41 -4.24 9.09
N PRO A 63 7.18 -4.91 7.94
CA PRO A 63 6.93 -6.34 7.92
C PRO A 63 8.18 -7.13 8.29
N THR A 64 7.99 -8.18 9.07
CA THR A 64 9.06 -9.09 9.50
C THR A 64 9.45 -10.08 8.40
N TYR A 65 8.62 -10.21 7.35
CA TYR A 65 8.77 -11.16 6.25
C TYR A 65 8.82 -12.63 6.71
N ASN A 66 8.25 -12.93 7.88
CA ASN A 66 7.95 -14.30 8.29
C ASN A 66 6.56 -14.71 7.72
N ASP A 67 6.08 -15.91 8.08
CA ASP A 67 4.74 -16.39 7.71
C ASP A 67 3.65 -15.93 8.72
N ASP A 68 3.92 -14.89 9.51
CA ASP A 68 3.13 -14.42 10.65
C ASP A 68 2.93 -12.89 10.61
N TRP A 69 1.93 -12.43 9.84
CA TRP A 69 1.63 -11.01 9.66
C TRP A 69 1.15 -10.28 10.94
N HIS A 70 0.94 -11.00 12.04
CA HIS A 70 0.42 -10.43 13.27
C HIS A 70 1.44 -9.49 13.95
N ASP A 71 2.73 -9.60 13.61
CA ASP A 71 3.82 -8.78 14.14
C ASP A 71 4.42 -7.78 13.14
N ASP A 72 3.76 -7.53 12.01
CA ASP A 72 4.24 -6.68 10.92
C ASP A 72 4.13 -5.16 11.17
N TYR A 73 3.58 -4.75 12.32
CA TYR A 73 3.51 -3.34 12.71
C TYR A 73 4.52 -3.01 13.82
N VAL A 74 5.22 -1.89 13.66
CA VAL A 74 6.10 -1.31 14.68
C VAL A 74 5.56 0.03 15.12
N CYS A 75 5.40 0.21 16.43
CA CYS A 75 5.00 1.45 17.05
C CYS A 75 6.20 2.10 17.74
N SER A 76 6.38 3.41 17.54
CA SER A 76 7.47 4.18 18.16
C SER A 76 6.99 5.57 18.55
N ASN A 77 7.52 6.09 19.67
CA ASN A 77 7.35 7.49 20.08
C ASN A 77 8.68 8.29 20.02
N GLY A 78 9.69 7.73 19.34
CA GLY A 78 11.04 8.28 19.26
C GLY A 78 11.95 7.99 20.47
N THR A 79 11.39 7.52 21.59
CA THR A 79 12.17 7.13 22.79
C THR A 79 12.03 5.65 23.16
N ALA A 80 10.93 5.04 22.75
CA ALA A 80 10.62 3.63 22.92
C ALA A 80 10.07 3.07 21.61
N ILE A 81 10.30 1.77 21.40
CA ILE A 81 9.82 0.99 20.27
C ILE A 81 9.07 -0.21 20.83
N ASP A 82 7.94 -0.54 20.21
CA ASP A 82 7.13 -1.70 20.53
C ASP A 82 6.61 -2.35 19.24
N ARG A 83 6.65 -3.69 19.20
CA ARG A 83 6.15 -4.49 18.06
C ARG A 83 5.03 -5.40 18.60
N PRO A 84 3.77 -4.96 18.56
CA PRO A 84 2.65 -5.73 19.10
C PRO A 84 2.34 -6.96 18.24
N TYR A 85 1.75 -7.97 18.89
CA TYR A 85 1.12 -9.10 18.20
C TYR A 85 -0.38 -8.83 18.10
N LEU A 86 -0.84 -8.41 16.92
CA LEU A 86 -2.19 -7.92 16.68
C LEU A 86 -3.13 -9.07 16.29
N ILE A 87 -4.37 -9.08 16.79
CA ILE A 87 -5.41 -10.09 16.47
C ILE A 87 -4.91 -11.56 16.67
N PRO A 88 -4.39 -11.93 17.84
CA PRO A 88 -3.82 -13.27 18.08
C PRO A 88 -4.80 -14.44 17.91
N GLU A 89 -6.10 -14.16 17.98
CA GLU A 89 -7.16 -15.15 17.89
C GLU A 89 -7.48 -15.60 16.46
N ASP A 90 -7.03 -14.85 15.44
CA ASP A 90 -7.26 -15.19 14.04
C ASP A 90 -6.02 -15.85 13.43
N SER A 91 -6.25 -16.82 12.56
CA SER A 91 -5.20 -17.51 11.80
C SER A 91 -5.03 -16.96 10.38
N PHE A 92 -5.94 -16.09 9.95
CA PHE A 92 -5.93 -15.41 8.66
C PHE A 92 -6.48 -14.00 8.83
N VAL A 93 -5.64 -12.98 8.64
CA VAL A 93 -6.04 -11.59 8.79
C VAL A 93 -5.92 -10.88 7.44
N GLU A 94 -6.99 -10.21 7.01
CA GLU A 94 -6.95 -9.36 5.83
C GLU A 94 -6.19 -8.05 6.12
N SER A 95 -5.63 -7.43 5.07
CA SER A 95 -4.78 -6.24 5.25
C SER A 95 -5.49 -5.08 5.98
N TRP A 96 -6.80 -4.92 5.78
CA TRP A 96 -7.56 -3.86 6.43
C TRP A 96 -7.85 -4.17 7.91
N GLU A 97 -7.88 -5.45 8.29
CA GLU A 97 -8.10 -5.86 9.68
C GLU A 97 -6.86 -5.57 10.51
N ILE A 98 -5.68 -5.94 10.00
CA ILE A 98 -4.41 -5.67 10.68
C ILE A 98 -4.13 -4.16 10.76
N GLU A 99 -4.47 -3.39 9.71
CA GLU A 99 -4.35 -1.94 9.72
C GLU A 99 -5.29 -1.29 10.74
N ALA A 100 -6.54 -1.76 10.83
CA ALA A 100 -7.49 -1.29 11.84
C ALA A 100 -7.04 -1.64 13.26
N ALA A 101 -6.48 -2.83 13.47
CA ALA A 101 -5.93 -3.23 14.76
C ALA A 101 -4.70 -2.40 15.16
N ALA A 102 -3.80 -2.11 14.22
CA ALA A 102 -2.66 -1.24 14.45
C ALA A 102 -3.10 0.18 14.83
N ALA A 103 -4.08 0.75 14.13
CA ALA A 103 -4.66 2.06 14.47
C ALA A 103 -5.30 2.06 15.87
N ALA A 104 -6.04 1.01 16.23
CA ALA A 104 -6.62 0.89 17.56
C ALA A 104 -5.56 0.75 18.67
N TYR A 105 -4.46 0.05 18.37
CA TYR A 105 -3.33 -0.07 19.28
C TYR A 105 -2.60 1.26 19.46
N GLU A 106 -2.32 1.99 18.38
CA GLU A 106 -1.77 3.35 18.40
C GLU A 106 -2.63 4.28 19.28
N ASP A 107 -3.94 4.28 19.07
CA ASP A 107 -4.89 5.05 19.88
C ASP A 107 -4.80 4.68 21.36
N SER A 108 -4.59 3.41 21.69
CA SER A 108 -4.47 2.94 23.08
C SER A 108 -3.20 3.44 23.77
N LEU A 109 -2.10 3.60 23.01
CA LEU A 109 -0.83 4.10 23.50
C LEU A 109 -0.82 5.63 23.69
N ASN A 110 -1.74 6.34 23.03
CA ASN A 110 -1.86 7.80 23.05
C ASN A 110 -3.00 8.34 23.93
N ARG A 111 -3.70 7.48 24.67
CA ARG A 111 -4.71 7.86 25.66
C ARG A 111 -4.10 8.23 27.01
#